data_AF-A0A7V9IFS0-F1
#
_entry.id   AF-A0A7V9IFS0-F1
#
_cell.length_a   1.000
_cell.length_b   1.000
_cell.length_c   1.000
_cell.angle_alpha   90.00
_cell.angle_beta   90.00
_cell.angle_gamma   90.00
#
_symmetry.space_group_name_H-M   'P 1'
#
loop_
_entity.id
_entity.type
_entity.pdbx_description
1 polymer ?
#
loop_
_entity_poly.entity_id
_entity_poly.type
_entity_poly.pdbx_seq_one_letter_code
_entity_poly.pdbx_strand_id
1 'polypeptide(L)'
;MSKVTDPRDLLVHDLGVVYAAEKLIEAALPKMAKEANDDELGTGFERHLEETREHVSNLEEVFRLLGEKPQRGKSPAVEGLTLQHKGFAAAAADDVQPEVLDLVALGSAAATEHHEISAYESLITLAEGVGETDIVPLLERNLDQERNMLARAKDLARRLGSQGSELDEDLRLGLERERQVGAPASDDARLEPGPRSA
;
A
#
# COMPACT_ATOMS: atom_id res chain seq x y z
N MET A 1 5.72 -25.65 14.57
CA MET A 1 6.37 -25.78 13.26
C MET A 1 6.63 -27.26 13.04
N SER A 2 6.18 -27.83 11.92
CA SER A 2 6.71 -29.10 11.44
C SER A 2 8.23 -28.98 11.29
N LYS A 3 8.97 -30.07 11.49
CA LYS A 3 10.41 -30.05 11.36
C LYS A 3 10.75 -29.95 9.86
N VAL A 4 11.21 -28.78 9.41
CA VAL A 4 11.73 -28.61 8.06
C VAL A 4 13.08 -29.33 7.97
N THR A 5 13.17 -30.38 7.18
CA THR A 5 14.39 -31.22 7.08
C THR A 5 14.96 -31.33 5.68
N ASP A 6 14.15 -31.11 4.65
CA ASP A 6 14.57 -31.11 3.25
C ASP A 6 13.92 -29.97 2.43
N PRO A 7 14.32 -29.77 1.15
CA PRO A 7 13.76 -28.70 0.32
C PRO A 7 12.26 -28.79 0.06
N ARG A 8 11.68 -30.00 0.03
CA ARG A 8 10.23 -30.18 -0.14
C ARG A 8 9.49 -29.77 1.13
N ASP A 9 10.03 -30.11 2.31
CA ASP A 9 9.48 -29.61 3.58
C ASP A 9 9.50 -28.07 3.62
N LEU A 10 10.56 -27.44 3.10
CA LEU A 10 10.67 -25.99 3.02
C LEU A 10 9.62 -25.40 2.07
N LEU A 11 9.43 -25.99 0.88
CA LEU A 11 8.36 -25.60 -0.05
C LEU A 11 6.99 -25.63 0.62
N VAL A 12 6.65 -26.72 1.29
CA VAL A 12 5.34 -26.88 1.97
C VAL A 12 5.20 -25.91 3.15
N HIS A 13 6.28 -25.66 3.89
CA HIS A 13 6.29 -24.67 4.97
C HIS A 13 6.02 -23.26 4.42
N ASP A 14 6.78 -22.83 3.42
CA ASP A 14 6.69 -21.49 2.86
C ASP A 14 5.36 -21.27 2.14
N LEU A 15 4.81 -22.31 1.48
CA LEU A 15 3.46 -22.28 0.92
C LEU A 15 2.41 -21.99 2.01
N GLY A 16 2.59 -22.54 3.21
CA GLY A 16 1.74 -22.25 4.37
C GLY A 16 1.89 -20.82 4.89
N VAL A 17 3.08 -20.23 4.78
CA VAL A 17 3.33 -18.82 5.14
C VAL A 17 2.64 -17.89 4.15
N VAL A 18 2.75 -18.16 2.84
CA VAL A 18 2.08 -17.37 1.79
C VAL A 18 0.56 -17.51 1.89
N TYR A 19 0.04 -18.72 2.10
CA TYR A 19 -1.39 -18.92 2.33
C TYR A 19 -1.91 -18.13 3.55
N ALA A 20 -1.12 -18.06 4.62
CA ALA A 20 -1.48 -17.24 5.79
C ALA A 20 -1.41 -15.73 5.48
N ALA A 21 -0.47 -15.29 4.65
CA ALA A 21 -0.36 -13.91 4.18
C ALA A 21 -1.62 -13.49 3.41
N GLU A 22 -1.99 -14.25 2.39
CA GLU A 22 -3.15 -14.02 1.54
C GLU A 22 -4.44 -13.93 2.37
N LYS A 23 -4.61 -14.81 3.36
CA LYS A 23 -5.76 -14.75 4.28
C LYS A 23 -5.79 -13.51 5.16
N LEU A 24 -4.64 -12.98 5.56
CA LEU A 24 -4.56 -11.72 6.32
C LEU A 24 -4.91 -10.52 5.43
N ILE A 25 -4.43 -10.53 4.20
CA ILE A 25 -4.67 -9.48 3.20
C ILE A 25 -6.15 -9.48 2.78
N GLU A 26 -6.71 -10.66 2.47
CA GLU A 26 -8.15 -10.85 2.18
C GLU A 26 -9.03 -10.21 3.25
N ALA A 27 -8.65 -10.36 4.53
CA ALA A 27 -9.38 -9.81 5.66
C ALA A 27 -9.19 -8.28 5.83
N ALA A 28 -8.06 -7.72 5.37
CA ALA A 28 -7.74 -6.31 5.49
C ALA A 28 -8.34 -5.45 4.37
N LEU A 29 -8.38 -5.97 3.14
CA LEU A 29 -8.76 -5.21 1.94
C LEU A 29 -10.15 -4.56 1.99
N PRO A 30 -11.22 -5.19 2.52
CA PRO A 30 -12.52 -4.52 2.63
C PRO A 30 -12.47 -3.25 3.47
N LYS A 31 -11.64 -3.25 4.51
CA LYS A 31 -11.45 -2.08 5.37
C LYS A 31 -10.64 -1.01 4.63
N MET A 32 -9.57 -1.40 3.94
CA MET A 32 -8.73 -0.48 3.17
C MET A 32 -9.52 0.21 2.04
N ALA A 33 -10.36 -0.55 1.32
CA ALA A 33 -11.24 0.01 0.29
C ALA A 33 -12.20 1.07 0.85
N LYS A 34 -12.74 0.85 2.06
CA LYS A 34 -13.65 1.78 2.73
C LYS A 34 -12.94 3.03 3.28
N GLU A 35 -11.69 2.90 3.69
CA GLU A 35 -10.90 3.99 4.27
C GLU A 35 -10.18 4.84 3.21
N ALA A 36 -10.14 4.39 1.95
CA ALA A 36 -9.60 5.16 0.84
C ALA A 36 -10.42 6.44 0.59
N ASN A 37 -9.73 7.54 0.35
CA ASN A 37 -10.36 8.84 0.05
C ASN A 37 -10.48 9.09 -1.46
N ASP A 38 -9.58 8.52 -2.26
CA ASP A 38 -9.62 8.49 -3.71
C ASP A 38 -10.43 7.29 -4.22
N ASP A 39 -11.39 7.56 -5.11
CA ASP A 39 -12.31 6.55 -5.67
C ASP A 39 -11.57 5.45 -6.47
N GLU A 40 -10.49 5.79 -7.17
CA GLU A 40 -9.68 4.83 -7.93
C GLU A 40 -8.88 3.93 -6.98
N LEU A 41 -8.41 4.47 -5.85
CA LEU A 41 -7.78 3.68 -4.79
C LEU A 41 -8.76 2.68 -4.17
N GLY A 42 -9.95 3.15 -3.79
CA GLY A 42 -11.00 2.29 -3.24
C GLY A 42 -11.36 1.14 -4.18
N THR A 43 -11.64 1.47 -5.45
CA THR A 43 -11.90 0.48 -6.51
C THR A 43 -10.72 -0.46 -6.73
N GLY A 44 -9.50 0.06 -6.63
CA GLY A 44 -8.27 -0.73 -6.73
C GLY A 44 -8.18 -1.83 -5.67
N PHE A 45 -8.50 -1.50 -4.41
CA PHE A 45 -8.53 -2.48 -3.32
C PHE A 45 -9.68 -3.49 -3.45
N GLU A 46 -10.85 -3.07 -3.94
CA GLU A 46 -11.97 -3.99 -4.22
C GLU A 46 -11.60 -5.02 -5.30
N ARG A 47 -10.99 -4.58 -6.39
CA ARG A 47 -10.48 -5.47 -7.43
C ARG A 47 -9.42 -6.42 -6.86
N HIS A 48 -8.47 -5.90 -6.10
CA HIS A 48 -7.41 -6.72 -5.53
C HIS A 48 -7.97 -7.76 -4.54
N LEU A 49 -9.05 -7.46 -3.82
CA LEU A 49 -9.74 -8.45 -2.98
C LEU A 49 -10.29 -9.64 -3.79
N GLU A 50 -10.77 -9.41 -5.01
CA GLU A 50 -11.20 -10.49 -5.90
C GLU A 50 -10.00 -11.33 -6.38
N GLU A 51 -8.89 -10.67 -6.73
CA GLU A 51 -7.62 -11.33 -7.09
C GLU A 51 -7.09 -12.18 -5.92
N THR A 52 -6.96 -11.61 -4.70
CA THR A 52 -6.54 -12.32 -3.47
C THR A 52 -7.41 -13.53 -3.14
N ARG A 53 -8.73 -13.46 -3.36
CA ARG A 53 -9.62 -14.63 -3.16
C ARG A 53 -9.33 -15.75 -4.15
N GLU A 54 -9.02 -15.39 -5.40
CA GLU A 54 -8.54 -16.34 -6.40
C GLU A 54 -7.17 -16.91 -5.97
N HIS A 55 -6.25 -16.10 -5.46
CA HIS A 55 -4.94 -16.55 -5.00
C HIS A 55 -5.05 -17.60 -3.91
N VAL A 56 -5.90 -17.35 -2.91
CA VAL A 56 -6.25 -18.32 -1.87
C VAL A 56 -6.75 -19.64 -2.49
N SER A 57 -7.68 -19.57 -3.44
CA SER A 57 -8.22 -20.78 -4.08
C SER A 57 -7.14 -21.54 -4.85
N ASN A 58 -6.25 -20.84 -5.53
CA ASN A 58 -5.11 -21.43 -6.23
C ASN A 58 -4.16 -22.11 -5.25
N LEU A 59 -3.86 -21.50 -4.10
CA LEU A 59 -3.02 -22.09 -3.07
C LEU A 59 -3.65 -23.33 -2.41
N GLU A 60 -4.96 -23.33 -2.19
CA GLU A 60 -5.69 -24.52 -1.72
C GLU A 60 -5.58 -25.68 -2.72
N GLU A 61 -5.64 -25.39 -4.02
CA GLU A 61 -5.41 -26.35 -5.08
C GLU A 61 -3.96 -26.84 -5.11
N VAL A 62 -2.97 -25.96 -4.92
CA VAL A 62 -1.56 -26.34 -4.78
C VAL A 62 -1.35 -27.30 -3.61
N PHE A 63 -1.95 -27.03 -2.44
CA PHE A 63 -1.90 -27.97 -1.31
C PHE A 63 -2.49 -29.34 -1.68
N ARG A 64 -3.61 -29.37 -2.41
CA ARG A 64 -4.25 -30.60 -2.88
C ARG A 64 -3.34 -31.38 -3.83
N LEU A 65 -2.66 -30.71 -4.76
CA LEU A 65 -1.72 -31.33 -5.71
C LEU A 65 -0.51 -31.94 -5.00
N LEU A 66 0.00 -31.27 -3.96
CA LEU A 66 1.10 -31.76 -3.14
C LEU A 66 0.71 -32.90 -2.16
N GLY A 67 -0.59 -33.22 -2.05
CA GLY A 67 -1.11 -34.16 -1.05
C GLY A 67 -1.00 -33.64 0.39
N GLU A 68 -0.89 -32.33 0.55
CA GLU A 68 -0.71 -31.64 1.84
C GLU A 68 -2.02 -30.94 2.26
N LYS A 69 -2.05 -30.44 3.49
CA LYS A 69 -3.17 -29.61 3.98
C LYS A 69 -2.69 -28.18 4.20
N PRO A 70 -3.53 -27.17 3.91
CA PRO A 70 -3.23 -25.79 4.28
C PRO A 70 -2.91 -25.72 5.78
N GLN A 71 -1.68 -25.33 6.10
CA GLN A 71 -1.29 -25.18 7.49
C GLN A 71 -1.88 -23.87 8.04
N ARG A 72 -2.44 -23.93 9.25
CA ARG A 72 -2.76 -22.71 10.00
C ARG A 72 -1.44 -22.08 10.45
N GLY A 73 -0.93 -21.19 9.60
CA GLY A 73 0.31 -20.47 9.81
C GLY A 73 0.10 -19.03 10.27
N LYS A 74 1.23 -18.39 10.55
CA LYS A 74 1.35 -16.94 10.62
C LYS A 74 2.20 -16.48 9.44
N SER A 75 1.98 -15.25 8.99
CA SER A 75 2.94 -14.57 8.12
C SER A 75 3.53 -13.38 8.88
N PRO A 76 4.65 -13.56 9.62
CA PRO A 76 5.21 -12.48 10.43
C PRO A 76 5.56 -11.22 9.62
N ALA A 77 5.95 -11.38 8.36
CA ALA A 77 6.26 -10.27 7.47
C ALA A 77 5.01 -9.45 7.15
N VAL A 78 3.92 -10.09 6.69
CA VAL A 78 2.66 -9.41 6.38
C VAL A 78 1.95 -8.90 7.64
N GLU A 79 2.05 -9.62 8.76
CA GLU A 79 1.61 -9.12 10.08
C GLU A 79 2.34 -7.83 10.45
N GLY A 80 3.66 -7.77 10.25
CA GLY A 80 4.48 -6.58 10.49
C GLY A 80 4.09 -5.40 9.59
N LEU A 81 3.90 -5.63 8.29
CA LEU A 81 3.46 -4.60 7.34
C LEU A 81 2.07 -4.08 7.68
N THR A 82 1.15 -4.97 8.06
CA THR A 82 -0.20 -4.60 8.54
C THR A 82 -0.13 -3.74 9.80
N LEU A 83 0.78 -4.05 10.72
CA LEU A 83 0.99 -3.26 11.94
C LEU A 83 1.60 -1.89 11.62
N GLN A 84 2.53 -1.81 10.68
CA GLN A 84 3.11 -0.55 10.23
C GLN A 84 2.04 0.39 9.67
N HIS A 85 1.16 -0.13 8.79
CA HIS A 85 0.04 0.63 8.24
C HIS A 85 -0.89 1.16 9.35
N LYS A 86 -1.32 0.27 10.26
CA LYS A 86 -2.20 0.64 11.39
C LYS A 86 -1.54 1.64 12.34
N GLY A 87 -0.24 1.51 12.58
CA GLY A 87 0.53 2.39 13.46
C GLY A 87 0.59 3.82 12.92
N PHE A 88 0.81 3.97 11.60
CA PHE A 88 0.76 5.28 10.97
C PHE A 88 -0.65 5.87 11.05
N ALA A 89 -1.67 5.11 10.64
CA ALA A 89 -3.06 5.59 10.65
C ALA A 89 -3.50 6.06 12.05
N ALA A 90 -3.10 5.36 13.11
CA ALA A 90 -3.42 5.74 14.48
C ALA A 90 -2.67 7.00 14.96
N ALA A 91 -1.43 7.21 14.50
CA ALA A 91 -0.62 8.38 14.88
C ALA A 91 -0.98 9.65 14.09
N ALA A 92 -1.57 9.49 12.91
CA ALA A 92 -1.85 10.55 11.94
C ALA A 92 -3.30 11.09 11.97
N ALA A 93 -4.21 10.41 12.68
CA ALA A 93 -5.66 10.55 12.48
C ALA A 93 -6.26 11.96 12.70
N ASP A 94 -5.60 12.84 13.47
CA ASP A 94 -6.18 14.14 13.84
C ASP A 94 -5.67 15.34 12.99
N ASP A 95 -4.55 15.22 12.27
CA ASP A 95 -3.87 16.36 11.61
C ASP A 95 -3.34 16.06 10.18
N VAL A 96 -3.70 14.94 9.57
CA VAL A 96 -3.16 14.52 8.26
C VAL A 96 -4.21 14.64 7.15
N GLN A 97 -3.82 15.28 6.05
CA GLN A 97 -4.66 15.45 4.87
C GLN A 97 -5.06 14.08 4.28
N PRO A 98 -6.31 13.93 3.79
CA PRO A 98 -6.81 12.68 3.19
C PRO A 98 -5.88 12.08 2.14
N GLU A 99 -5.29 12.91 1.28
CA GLU A 99 -4.39 12.48 0.20
C GLU A 99 -3.10 11.85 0.74
N VAL A 100 -2.62 12.32 1.90
CA VAL A 100 -1.44 11.76 2.57
C VAL A 100 -1.77 10.39 3.18
N LEU A 101 -2.98 10.20 3.69
CA LEU A 101 -3.44 8.88 4.18
C LEU A 101 -3.50 7.87 3.03
N ASP A 102 -4.00 8.28 1.87
CA ASP A 102 -4.04 7.43 0.67
C ASP A 102 -2.63 7.08 0.17
N LEU A 103 -1.69 8.03 0.18
CA LEU A 103 -0.28 7.78 -0.14
C LEU A 103 0.37 6.77 0.82
N VAL A 104 0.02 6.81 2.10
CA VAL A 104 0.49 5.84 3.10
C VAL A 104 -0.10 4.45 2.84
N ALA A 105 -1.39 4.39 2.51
CA ALA A 105 -2.06 3.14 2.14
C ALA A 105 -1.39 2.51 0.90
N LEU A 106 -1.14 3.31 -0.14
CA LEU A 106 -0.43 2.88 -1.36
C LEU A 106 1.00 2.43 -1.10
N GLY A 107 1.74 3.14 -0.25
CA GLY A 107 3.09 2.73 0.15
C GLY A 107 3.09 1.39 0.88
N SER A 108 2.11 1.18 1.75
CA SER A 108 1.93 -0.05 2.51
C SER A 108 1.50 -1.23 1.63
N ALA A 109 0.59 -0.98 0.68
CA ALA A 109 0.21 -1.94 -0.36
C ALA A 109 1.44 -2.34 -1.18
N ALA A 110 2.16 -1.38 -1.76
CA ALA A 110 3.36 -1.66 -2.56
C ALA A 110 4.46 -2.44 -1.81
N ALA A 111 4.63 -2.18 -0.50
CA ALA A 111 5.55 -2.95 0.33
C ALA A 111 5.08 -4.40 0.55
N THR A 112 3.77 -4.61 0.67
CA THR A 112 3.14 -5.94 0.76
C THR A 112 3.29 -6.70 -0.55
N GLU A 113 2.97 -6.07 -1.69
CA GLU A 113 3.16 -6.68 -3.02
C GLU A 113 4.61 -7.09 -3.27
N HIS A 114 5.59 -6.26 -2.88
CA HIS A 114 7.01 -6.60 -3.02
C HIS A 114 7.38 -7.84 -2.22
N HIS A 115 6.78 -8.03 -1.04
CA HIS A 115 6.98 -9.22 -0.24
C HIS A 115 6.34 -10.45 -0.89
N GLU A 116 5.11 -10.34 -1.39
CA GLU A 116 4.40 -11.44 -2.05
C GLU A 116 5.06 -11.86 -3.35
N ILE A 117 5.49 -10.92 -4.19
CA ILE A 117 6.28 -11.20 -5.39
C ILE A 117 7.52 -12.04 -5.05
N SER A 118 8.29 -11.61 -4.04
CA SER A 118 9.47 -12.35 -3.58
C SER A 118 9.12 -13.75 -3.06
N ALA A 119 8.00 -13.87 -2.33
CA ALA A 119 7.55 -15.14 -1.79
C ALA A 119 7.10 -16.11 -2.90
N TYR A 120 6.32 -15.65 -3.87
CA TYR A 120 5.90 -16.45 -5.02
C TYR A 120 7.08 -16.85 -5.91
N GLU A 121 8.01 -15.95 -6.20
CA GLU A 121 9.24 -16.27 -6.94
C GLU A 121 10.07 -17.35 -6.22
N SER A 122 10.13 -17.29 -4.88
CA SER A 122 10.79 -18.32 -4.07
C SER A 122 10.04 -19.66 -4.13
N LEU A 123 8.71 -19.67 -4.03
CA LEU A 123 7.90 -20.89 -4.14
C LEU A 123 8.06 -21.56 -5.50
N ILE A 124 8.03 -20.79 -6.59
CA ILE A 124 8.25 -21.30 -7.95
C ILE A 124 9.65 -21.91 -8.06
N THR A 125 10.68 -21.19 -7.61
CA THR A 125 12.07 -21.68 -7.63
C THR A 125 12.21 -23.00 -6.87
N LEU A 126 11.60 -23.10 -5.68
CA LEU A 126 11.62 -24.32 -4.88
C LEU A 126 10.86 -25.45 -5.58
N ALA A 127 9.67 -25.20 -6.10
CA ALA A 127 8.83 -26.18 -6.80
C ALA A 127 9.56 -26.80 -7.99
N GLU A 128 10.19 -25.98 -8.83
CA GLU A 128 11.02 -26.44 -9.93
C GLU A 128 12.23 -27.26 -9.43
N GLY A 129 12.88 -26.80 -8.36
CA GLY A 129 14.05 -27.45 -7.78
C GLY A 129 13.78 -28.84 -7.19
N VAL A 130 12.56 -29.08 -6.68
CA VAL A 130 12.13 -30.38 -6.13
C VAL A 130 11.33 -31.23 -7.12
N GLY A 131 11.06 -30.71 -8.33
CA GLY A 131 10.33 -31.41 -9.38
C GLY A 131 8.80 -31.41 -9.23
N GLU A 132 8.25 -30.58 -8.36
CA GLU A 132 6.80 -30.41 -8.16
C GLU A 132 6.25 -29.40 -9.20
N THR A 133 6.55 -29.59 -10.48
CA THR A 133 6.31 -28.58 -11.53
C THR A 133 4.83 -28.35 -11.86
N ASP A 134 3.95 -29.29 -11.49
CA ASP A 134 2.52 -29.21 -11.76
C ASP A 134 1.83 -28.03 -11.03
N ILE A 135 2.46 -27.49 -9.97
CA ILE A 135 1.91 -26.37 -9.20
C ILE A 135 2.35 -25.00 -9.74
N VAL A 136 3.41 -24.95 -10.56
CA VAL A 136 4.03 -23.71 -11.04
C VAL A 136 3.03 -22.79 -11.76
N PRO A 137 2.17 -23.28 -12.68
CA PRO A 137 1.23 -22.40 -13.38
C PRO A 137 0.24 -21.66 -12.46
N LEU A 138 -0.12 -22.27 -11.31
CA LEU A 138 -1.00 -21.64 -10.32
C LEU A 138 -0.25 -20.53 -9.56
N LEU A 139 1.01 -20.77 -9.21
CA LEU A 139 1.85 -19.79 -8.52
C LEU A 139 2.22 -18.61 -9.43
N GLU A 140 2.53 -18.88 -10.70
CA GLU A 140 2.81 -17.85 -11.71
C GLU A 140 1.60 -16.93 -11.95
N ARG A 141 0.39 -17.50 -11.95
CA ARG A 141 -0.83 -16.71 -12.10
C ARG A 141 -0.99 -15.69 -10.97
N ASN A 142 -0.82 -16.11 -9.73
CA ASN A 142 -0.87 -15.20 -8.58
C ASN A 142 0.25 -14.16 -8.67
N LEU A 143 1.49 -14.59 -8.97
CA LEU A 143 2.65 -13.71 -9.13
C LEU A 143 2.42 -12.60 -10.16
N ASP A 144 1.80 -12.92 -11.30
CA ASP A 144 1.49 -11.94 -12.33
C ASP A 144 0.42 -10.94 -11.88
N GLN A 145 -0.56 -11.39 -11.09
CA GLN A 145 -1.55 -10.51 -10.46
C GLN A 145 -0.89 -9.56 -9.45
N GLU A 146 0.03 -10.02 -8.59
CA GLU A 146 0.75 -9.15 -7.64
C GLU A 146 1.66 -8.13 -8.33
N ARG A 147 2.33 -8.54 -9.42
CA ARG A 147 3.12 -7.60 -10.24
C ARG A 147 2.24 -6.50 -10.83
N ASN A 148 1.03 -6.84 -11.29
CA ASN A 148 0.08 -5.88 -11.80
C ASN A 148 -0.46 -4.97 -10.70
N MET A 149 -0.78 -5.50 -9.51
CA MET A 149 -1.20 -4.69 -8.37
C MET A 149 -0.10 -3.71 -7.94
N LEU A 150 1.15 -4.16 -7.83
CA LEU A 150 2.29 -3.29 -7.53
C LEU A 150 2.44 -2.15 -8.54
N ALA A 151 2.30 -2.44 -9.83
CA ALA A 151 2.38 -1.43 -10.89
C ALA A 151 1.27 -0.38 -10.73
N ARG A 152 0.01 -0.83 -10.55
CA ARG A 152 -1.15 0.04 -10.32
C ARG A 152 -0.98 0.92 -9.08
N ALA A 153 -0.51 0.35 -7.97
CA ALA A 153 -0.25 1.09 -6.74
C ALA A 153 0.81 2.19 -6.94
N LYS A 154 1.88 1.90 -7.68
CA LYS A 154 2.93 2.88 -8.01
C LYS A 154 2.45 3.98 -8.94
N ASP A 155 1.62 3.65 -9.93
CA ASP A 155 1.01 4.64 -10.84
C ASP A 155 0.08 5.58 -10.06
N LEU A 156 -0.76 5.02 -9.21
CA LEU A 156 -1.70 5.79 -8.39
C LEU A 156 -0.97 6.67 -7.37
N ALA A 157 0.09 6.17 -6.75
CA ALA A 157 0.93 6.96 -5.84
C ALA A 157 1.61 8.14 -6.56
N ARG A 158 2.05 7.96 -7.81
CA ARG A 158 2.58 9.06 -8.62
C ARG A 158 1.50 10.11 -8.90
N ARG A 159 0.29 9.69 -9.28
CA ARG A 159 -0.85 10.59 -9.56
C ARG A 159 -1.17 11.44 -8.33
N LEU A 160 -1.40 10.81 -7.18
CA LEU A 160 -1.75 11.49 -5.94
C LEU A 160 -0.61 12.37 -5.42
N GLY A 161 0.64 11.89 -5.54
CA GLY A 161 1.82 12.66 -5.14
C GLY A 161 2.01 13.94 -5.96
N SER A 162 1.73 13.91 -7.26
CA SER A 162 1.76 15.13 -8.10
C SER A 162 0.63 16.10 -7.78
N GLN A 163 -0.58 15.61 -7.52
CA GLN A 163 -1.75 16.45 -7.20
C GLN A 163 -1.60 17.16 -5.85
N GLY A 164 -1.02 16.49 -4.85
CA GLY A 164 -0.72 17.10 -3.55
C GLY A 164 0.27 18.26 -3.63
N SER A 165 1.23 18.22 -4.55
CA SER A 165 2.19 19.31 -4.76
C SER A 165 1.54 20.56 -5.38
N GLU A 166 0.57 20.39 -6.29
CA GLU A 166 -0.12 21.50 -6.95
C GLU A 166 -1.13 22.17 -6.00
N LEU A 167 -1.84 21.39 -5.18
CA LEU A 167 -2.78 21.90 -4.18
C LEU A 167 -2.09 22.73 -3.08
N ASP A 168 -0.91 22.32 -2.62
CA ASP A 168 -0.13 23.08 -1.63
C ASP A 168 0.40 24.40 -2.21
N GLU A 169 0.78 24.43 -3.49
CA GLU A 169 1.20 25.65 -4.17
C GLU A 169 0.04 26.64 -4.32
N ASP A 170 -1.14 26.17 -4.74
CA ASP A 170 -2.33 27.02 -4.88
C ASP A 170 -2.83 27.55 -3.53
N LEU A 171 -2.83 26.72 -2.47
CA LEU A 171 -3.19 27.15 -1.12
C LEU A 171 -2.20 28.18 -0.57
N ARG A 172 -0.89 27.96 -0.78
CA ARG A 172 0.17 28.91 -0.41
C ARG A 172 0.00 30.23 -1.14
N LEU A 173 -0.25 30.21 -2.44
CA LEU A 173 -0.50 31.40 -3.25
C LEU A 173 -1.79 32.12 -2.84
N GLY A 174 -2.84 31.38 -2.45
CA GLY A 174 -4.08 31.93 -1.90
C GLY A 174 -3.85 32.68 -0.58
N LEU A 175 -3.16 32.06 0.37
CA LEU A 175 -2.81 32.67 1.66
C LEU A 175 -1.88 33.89 1.50
N GLU A 176 -0.95 33.85 0.54
CA GLU A 176 -0.09 35.00 0.20
C GLU A 176 -0.89 36.16 -0.40
N ARG A 177 -1.91 35.89 -1.24
CA ARG A 177 -2.81 36.91 -1.78
C ARG A 177 -3.68 37.54 -0.70
N GLU A 178 -4.25 36.76 0.21
CA GLU A 178 -5.06 37.28 1.32
C GLU A 178 -4.24 38.19 2.25
N ARG A 179 -2.97 37.86 2.50
CA ARG A 179 -2.05 38.72 3.27
C ARG A 179 -1.75 40.06 2.58
N GLN A 180 -1.74 40.12 1.25
CA GLN A 180 -1.52 41.37 0.51
C GLN A 180 -2.77 42.26 0.46
N VAL A 181 -3.97 41.68 0.48
CA VAL A 181 -5.24 42.44 0.44
C VAL A 181 -5.64 42.96 1.83
N GLY A 182 -5.19 42.32 2.92
CA GLY A 182 -5.50 42.71 4.30
C GLY A 182 -4.60 43.77 4.94
N ALA A 183 -3.58 44.29 4.24
CA ALA A 183 -2.72 45.34 4.79
C ALA A 183 -3.43 46.71 4.73
N PRO A 184 -3.70 47.40 5.86
CA PRO A 184 -4.31 48.72 5.82
C PRO A 184 -3.36 49.69 5.11
N ALA A 185 -3.87 50.41 4.11
CA ALA A 185 -3.14 51.52 3.49
C ALA A 185 -2.78 52.52 4.59
N SER A 186 -1.49 52.64 4.91
CA SER A 186 -0.99 53.64 5.84
C SER A 186 -1.18 55.02 5.20
N ASP A 187 -2.16 55.76 5.70
CA ASP A 187 -2.47 57.13 5.31
C ASP A 187 -1.37 58.06 5.85
N ASP A 188 -0.29 58.21 5.07
CA ASP A 188 0.84 59.10 5.39
C ASP A 188 0.47 60.54 5.01
N ALA A 189 -0.28 61.20 5.91
CA ALA A 189 -0.57 62.62 5.83
C ALA A 189 0.70 63.43 6.13
N ARG A 190 1.34 63.92 5.06
CA ARG A 190 2.47 64.86 5.08
C ARG A 190 2.16 66.10 5.94
N LEU A 191 2.92 66.26 7.02
CA LEU A 191 3.05 67.53 7.73
C LEU A 191 4.17 68.35 7.07
N GLU A 192 3.79 69.36 6.28
CA GLU A 192 4.70 70.37 5.74
C GLU A 192 5.26 71.26 6.87
N PRO A 193 6.57 71.58 6.91
CA PRO A 193 7.13 72.44 7.94
C PRO A 193 6.93 73.92 7.58
N GLY A 194 6.27 74.66 8.46
CA GLY A 194 6.09 76.12 8.36
C GLY A 194 7.41 76.91 8.48
N PRO A 195 7.49 78.13 7.93
CA PRO A 195 8.75 78.83 7.75
C PRO A 195 9.27 79.42 9.06
N ARG A 196 10.60 79.37 9.22
CA ARG A 196 11.33 80.01 10.31
C ARG A 196 11.42 81.52 10.05
N SER A 197 11.12 82.31 11.07
CA SER A 197 11.39 83.76 11.12
C SER A 197 12.40 84.06 12.23
N ALA A 198 13.28 85.01 11.90
CA ALA A 198 14.46 85.57 12.57
C ALA A 198 14.59 85.48 14.11
#